data_AF-A0A2W7BCU9-F1
#
_entry.id   AF-A0A2W7BCU9-F1
#
_cell.length_a   1.000
_cell.length_b   1.000
_cell.length_c   1.000
_cell.angle_alpha   90.00
_cell.angle_beta   90.00
_cell.angle_gamma   90.00
#
_symmetry.space_group_name_H-M   'P 1'
#
loop_
_entity.id
_entity.type
_entity.pdbx_description
1 polymer ?
#
loop_
_entity_poly.entity_id
_entity_poly.type
_entity_poly.pdbx_seq_one_letter_code
_entity_poly.pdbx_strand_id
1 'polypeptide(L)' 'MPLAELMSQIQELPKIDKLRLMQFLATELVKEEDANFFVANQEYPIWSPYNCSEAANVLMNLLATKQQEKNG' A
#
# COMPACT_ATOMS: atom_id res chain seq x y z
N MET A 1 -28.72 -1.68 2.44
CA MET A 1 -28.07 -2.08 1.19
C MET A 1 -27.35 -3.41 1.42
N PRO A 2 -27.66 -4.47 0.65
CA PRO A 2 -26.90 -5.71 0.68
C PRO A 2 -25.47 -5.49 0.14
N LEU A 3 -24.48 -6.17 0.72
CA LEU A 3 -23.07 -6.03 0.35
C LEU A 3 -22.82 -6.27 -1.14
N ALA A 4 -23.54 -7.22 -1.74
CA ALA A 4 -23.45 -7.53 -3.16
C ALA A 4 -23.76 -6.32 -4.05
N GLU A 5 -24.77 -5.52 -3.69
CA GLU A 5 -25.16 -4.33 -4.45
C GLU A 5 -24.14 -3.20 -4.31
N LEU A 6 -23.54 -3.04 -3.12
CA LEU A 6 -22.44 -2.10 -2.90
C LEU A 6 -21.21 -2.47 -3.75
N MET A 7 -20.87 -3.76 -3.81
CA MET A 7 -19.72 -4.24 -4.58
C MET A 7 -19.86 -3.95 -6.07
N SER A 8 -21.06 -4.10 -6.63
CA SER A 8 -21.34 -3.71 -8.02
C SER A 8 -21.11 -2.22 -8.26
N GLN A 9 -21.56 -1.35 -7.34
CA GLN A 9 -21.34 0.10 -7.46
C GLN A 9 -19.86 0.50 -7.34
N ILE A 10 -19.12 -0.16 -6.43
CA ILE A 10 -17.67 0.07 -6.30
C ILE A 10 -16.93 -0.33 -7.57
N GLN A 11 -17.37 -1.39 -8.27
CA GLN A 11 -16.75 -1.82 -9.53
C GLN A 11 -16.88 -0.79 -10.66
N GLU A 12 -17.93 0.02 -10.67
CA GLU A 12 -18.14 1.06 -11.68
C GLU A 12 -17.25 2.30 -11.46
N LEU A 13 -16.67 2.45 -10.27
CA LEU A 13 -15.83 3.61 -9.95
C LEU A 13 -14.55 3.67 -10.81
N PRO A 14 -14.11 4.88 -11.19
CA PRO A 14 -12.78 5.11 -11.74
C PRO A 14 -11.67 4.58 -10.81
N LYS A 15 -10.53 4.19 -11.38
CA LYS A 15 -9.39 3.63 -10.62
C LYS A 15 -8.96 4.54 -9.46
N ILE A 16 -8.93 5.86 -9.68
CA ILE A 16 -8.53 6.82 -8.66
C ILE A 16 -9.51 6.86 -7.48
N ASP A 17 -10.81 6.74 -7.75
CA ASP A 17 -11.83 6.80 -6.72
C ASP A 17 -11.92 5.48 -5.94
N LYS A 18 -11.63 4.34 -6.58
CA LYS A 18 -11.40 3.08 -5.87
C LYS A 18 -10.25 3.17 -4.88
N LEU A 19 -9.13 3.78 -5.27
CA LEU A 19 -7.98 3.97 -4.38
C LEU A 19 -8.31 4.91 -3.21
N ARG A 20 -9.06 6.00 -3.47
CA ARG A 20 -9.55 6.90 -2.42
C ARG A 20 -10.49 6.19 -1.46
N LEU A 21 -11.41 5.37 -1.97
CA LEU A 21 -12.31 4.57 -1.16
C LEU A 21 -11.54 3.58 -0.27
N MET A 22 -10.53 2.91 -0.81
CA MET A 22 -9.65 2.04 -0.03
C MET A 22 -8.94 2.82 1.10
N GLN A 23 -8.40 4.00 0.82
CA GLN A 23 -7.79 4.86 1.84
C GLN A 23 -8.78 5.29 2.92
N PHE A 24 -9.99 5.69 2.52
CA PHE A 24 -11.05 6.08 3.43
C PHE A 24 -11.41 4.91 4.37
N LEU A 25 -11.70 3.74 3.81
CA LEU A 25 -12.05 2.54 4.59
C LEU A 25 -10.92 2.13 5.54
N ALA A 26 -9.67 2.12 5.07
CA ALA A 26 -8.52 1.82 5.93
C ALA A 26 -8.40 2.82 7.10
N THR A 27 -8.72 4.09 6.87
CA THR A 27 -8.68 5.13 7.91
C THR A 27 -9.81 4.97 8.93
N GLU A 28 -11.01 4.62 8.48
CA GLU A 28 -12.14 4.39 9.38
C GLU A 28 -11.93 3.13 10.24
N LEU A 29 -11.39 2.05 9.67
CA LEU A 29 -11.09 0.83 10.43
C LEU A 29 -10.11 1.09 11.58
N VAL A 30 -9.10 1.94 11.38
CA VAL A 30 -8.15 2.34 12.44
C VAL A 30 -8.83 3.15 13.54
N LYS A 31 -9.93 3.87 13.26
CA LYS A 31 -10.69 4.61 14.27
C LYS A 31 -11.66 3.71 15.05
N GLU A 32 -12.13 2.64 14.41
CA GLU A 32 -13.03 1.65 15.01
C GLU A 32 -12.26 0.62 15.86
N GLU A 33 -10.99 0.38 15.55
CA GLU A 33 -10.10 -0.38 16.42
C GLU A 33 -9.88 0.38 17.74
N ASP A 34 -10.25 -0.23 18.86
CA ASP A 34 -9.92 0.26 20.21
C ASP A 34 -8.41 0.61 20.27
N ALA A 35 -8.06 1.64 21.02
CA ALA A 35 -6.69 2.16 21.18
C ALA A 35 -5.63 1.11 21.65
N ASN A 36 -6.04 -0.13 21.86
CA ASN A 36 -5.24 -1.29 22.23
C ASN A 36 -4.81 -2.14 21.02
N PHE A 37 -4.54 -1.53 19.86
CA PHE A 37 -3.95 -2.21 18.69
C PHE A 37 -2.64 -2.95 19.04
N PHE A 38 -1.88 -2.37 19.99
CA PHE A 38 -0.66 -2.97 20.52
C PHE A 38 -0.95 -3.74 21.81
N VAL A 39 -0.69 -5.05 21.77
CA VAL A 39 -0.75 -5.92 22.95
C VAL A 39 0.53 -5.74 23.76
N ALA A 40 0.39 -5.56 25.08
CA ALA A 40 1.53 -5.45 25.98
C ALA A 40 2.45 -6.68 25.84
N ASN A 41 3.76 -6.44 25.79
CA ASN A 41 4.81 -7.45 25.62
C ASN A 41 4.79 -8.21 24.28
N GLN A 42 4.12 -7.69 23.25
CA GLN A 42 4.21 -8.23 21.90
C GLN A 42 5.25 -7.46 21.06
N GLU A 43 6.12 -8.19 20.36
CA GLU A 43 7.05 -7.60 19.39
C GLU A 43 6.34 -7.40 18.05
N TYR A 44 6.37 -6.17 17.54
CA TYR A 44 5.82 -5.83 16.23
C TYR A 44 6.97 -5.53 15.26
N PRO A 45 6.95 -6.10 14.04
CA PRO A 45 7.95 -5.77 13.05
C PRO A 45 7.89 -4.28 12.75
N ILE A 46 9.03 -3.61 12.86
CA ILE A 46 9.16 -2.24 12.37
C ILE A 46 9.21 -2.31 10.85
N TRP A 47 8.11 -1.93 10.20
CA TRP A 47 8.07 -1.74 8.74
C TRP A 47 8.75 -0.42 8.39
N SER A 48 10.03 -0.30 8.71
CA SER A 48 10.81 0.86 8.30
C SER A 48 11.38 0.64 6.90
N PRO A 49 11.51 1.70 6.09
CA PRO A 49 12.28 1.65 4.85
C PRO A 49 13.79 1.46 5.09
N TYR A 50 14.24 1.47 6.35
CA TYR A 50 15.63 1.18 6.73
C TYR A 50 15.92 -0.31 6.47
N ASN A 51 17.06 -0.61 5.83
CA ASN A 51 17.42 -1.94 5.30
C ASN A 51 16.55 -2.49 4.15
N CYS A 52 15.67 -1.68 3.54
CA CYS A 52 15.01 -2.04 2.27
C CYS A 52 15.95 -1.79 1.07
N SER A 53 17.10 -2.47 1.06
CA SER A 53 18.10 -2.38 -0.02
C SER A 53 17.54 -2.85 -1.37
N GLU A 54 16.46 -3.62 -1.36
CA GLU A 54 15.79 -4.12 -2.54
C GLU A 54 15.28 -2.99 -3.44
N ALA A 55 14.64 -1.95 -2.87
CA ALA A 55 14.17 -0.80 -3.65
C ALA A 55 15.34 -0.01 -4.28
N ALA A 56 16.44 0.16 -3.54
CA ALA A 56 17.64 0.81 -4.05
C ALA A 56 18.29 0.00 -5.18
N ASN A 57 18.34 -1.33 -5.03
CA ASN A 57 18.88 -2.24 -6.06
C ASN A 57 18.03 -2.21 -7.34
N VAL A 58 16.70 -2.17 -7.22
CA VAL A 58 15.79 -2.04 -8.38
C VAL A 58 16.08 -0.74 -9.15
N LEU A 59 16.25 0.37 -8.45
CA LEU A 59 16.57 1.65 -9.08
C LEU A 59 17.95 1.61 -9.76
N MET A 60 18.97 1.05 -9.11
CA MET A 60 20.32 0.94 -9.68
C MET A 60 20.33 0.09 -10.95
N ASN A 61 19.60 -1.03 -10.96
CA ASN A 61 19.47 -1.87 -12.13
C ASN A 61 18.77 -1.15 -13.29
N LEU A 62 17.71 -0.39 -13.01
CA LEU A 62 17.00 0.41 -14.01
C LEU A 62 17.88 1.50 -14.62
N LEU A 63 18.73 2.15 -13.80
CA LEU A 63 19.67 3.15 -14.31
C LEU A 63 20.75 2.52 -15.19
N ALA A 64 21.29 1.37 -14.78
CA ALA A 64 22.31 0.65 -15.55
C ALA A 64 21.78 0.18 -16.92
N THR A 65 20.55 -0.38 -16.98
CA THR A 65 19.94 -0.80 -18.25
C THR A 65 19.71 0.39 -19.18
N LYS A 66 19.22 1.53 -18.65
CA LYS A 66 19.04 2.76 -19.43
C LYS A 66 20.35 3.35 -19.96
N GLN A 67 21.45 3.19 -19.22
CA GLN A 67 22.77 3.64 -19.66
C GLN A 67 23.34 2.73 -20.75
N GLN A 68 23.11 1.42 -20.68
CA GLN A 68 23.48 0.47 -21.73
C GLN A 68 22.69 0.71 -23.02
N GLU A 69 21.38 0.96 -22.93
CA GLU A 69 20.52 1.32 -24.07
C GLU A 69 20.95 2.61 -24.79
N LYS A 70 21.62 3.54 -24.10
CA LYS A 70 22.12 4.79 -24.70
C LYS A 70 23.49 4.65 -25.38
N ASN A 71 24.25 3.61 -25.04
CA ASN A 71 25.66 3.45 -25.44
C ASN A 71 25.87 2.33 -26.48
N GLY A 72 24.80 1.66 -26.92
CA GLY A 72 24.79 0.71 -28.04
C GLY A 72 23.97 1.24 -29.20
#